data_AF-A0A9P5XSJ3-F1
#
_entry.id   AF-A0A9P5XSJ3-F1
#
_cell.length_a   1.000
_cell.length_b   1.000
_cell.length_c   1.000
_cell.angle_alpha   90.00
_cell.angle_beta   90.00
_cell.angle_gamma   90.00
#
_symmetry.space_group_name_H-M   'P 1'
#
loop_
_entity.id
_entity.type
_entity.pdbx_description
1 polymer ?
#
loop_
_entity_poly.entity_id
_entity_poly.type
_entity_poly.pdbx_seq_one_letter_code
_entity_poly.pdbx_strand_id
1 'polypeptide(L)'
;IYSDWPLSDPSKFFTPEPLHHWHKMFWDHDARWCIKAVGPAEIDFCFSVLLSHTGFRHFSEGISKLKQVTSREHRNIQRYMVAVIADAVPKNFLIAIRALMDFRYLAQAQELSEDMCTAIDQALQEFHKHKNTIITTGARVGKKNHPINNWYIPKLKFLQSVVPSIRDNGEPIQWSADQTEHCHITVVKDPSRSSNNQQYESQICRYLDRDEKCQQFDLATTI
;
A
#
# COMPACT_ATOMS: atom_id res chain seq x y z
N ILE A 1 21.83 -9.53 17.35
CA ILE A 1 22.14 -10.55 16.30
C ILE A 1 22.96 -9.93 15.17
N TYR A 2 22.60 -8.75 14.64
CA TYR A 2 23.36 -8.09 13.55
C TYR A 2 24.28 -6.95 13.98
N SER A 3 24.40 -6.64 15.27
CA SER A 3 25.19 -5.49 15.77
C SER A 3 26.69 -5.64 15.54
N ASP A 4 27.18 -6.88 15.43
CA ASP A 4 28.62 -7.18 15.48
C ASP A 4 29.16 -7.64 14.12
N TRP A 5 28.31 -7.63 13.09
CA TRP A 5 28.66 -8.06 11.73
C TRP A 5 28.95 -6.82 10.87
N PRO A 6 30.13 -6.73 10.22
CA PRO A 6 30.44 -5.62 9.33
C PRO A 6 29.41 -5.53 8.20
N LEU A 7 28.95 -4.31 7.89
CA LEU A 7 27.99 -4.02 6.80
C LEU A 7 26.60 -4.67 6.94
N SER A 8 26.24 -5.23 8.10
CA SER A 8 24.93 -5.86 8.31
C SER A 8 23.91 -4.94 8.96
N ASP A 9 23.94 -3.63 8.65
CA ASP A 9 22.90 -2.72 9.11
C ASP A 9 21.59 -3.07 8.37
N PRO A 10 20.56 -3.58 9.06
CA PRO A 10 19.30 -3.96 8.44
C PRO A 10 18.66 -2.82 7.66
N SER A 11 18.90 -1.56 8.08
CA SER A 11 18.36 -0.39 7.38
C SER A 11 18.95 -0.16 5.99
N LYS A 12 20.12 -0.76 5.69
CA LYS A 12 20.80 -0.64 4.40
C LYS A 12 20.36 -1.69 3.39
N PHE A 13 20.08 -2.92 3.83
CA PHE A 13 19.73 -4.02 2.93
C PHE A 13 18.25 -4.41 2.95
N PHE A 14 17.46 -3.98 3.95
CA PHE A 14 16.00 -4.08 3.86
C PHE A 14 15.45 -2.88 3.10
N THR A 15 15.30 -3.08 1.78
CA THR A 15 14.77 -2.07 0.88
C THR A 15 13.27 -1.83 1.11
N PRO A 16 12.78 -0.59 0.91
CA PRO A 16 11.36 -0.30 0.99
C PRO A 16 10.56 -1.06 -0.06
N GLU A 17 9.71 -1.97 0.40
CA GLU A 17 8.72 -2.69 -0.40
C GLU A 17 7.40 -1.87 -0.53
N PRO A 18 7.06 -1.27 -1.69
CA PRO A 18 5.93 -0.35 -1.83
C PRO A 18 4.54 -0.94 -1.53
N LEU A 19 4.32 -2.22 -1.82
CA LEU A 19 3.01 -2.86 -1.70
C LEU A 19 2.50 -2.83 -0.26
N HIS A 20 3.29 -3.38 0.65
CA HIS A 20 2.93 -3.52 2.05
C HIS A 20 3.32 -2.31 2.89
N HIS A 21 4.43 -1.63 2.57
CA HIS A 21 4.87 -0.47 3.34
C HIS A 21 4.10 0.79 2.99
N TRP A 22 3.63 0.96 1.75
CA TRP A 22 2.98 2.20 1.34
C TRP A 22 1.48 2.03 1.09
N HIS A 23 1.07 1.12 0.21
CA HIS A 23 -0.35 0.98 -0.16
C HIS A 23 -1.17 0.36 0.97
N LYS A 24 -0.67 -0.72 1.58
CA LYS A 24 -1.34 -1.31 2.75
C LYS A 24 -1.31 -0.37 3.95
N MET A 25 -0.21 0.35 4.19
CA MET A 25 -0.14 1.35 5.27
C MET A 25 -1.17 2.46 5.09
N PHE A 26 -1.35 2.96 3.87
CA PHE A 26 -2.40 3.94 3.57
C PHE A 26 -3.78 3.44 3.99
N TRP A 27 -4.12 2.20 3.67
CA TRP A 27 -5.41 1.63 4.04
C TRP A 27 -5.55 1.39 5.54
N ASP A 28 -4.49 0.90 6.19
CA ASP A 28 -4.47 0.63 7.63
C ASP A 28 -4.56 1.93 8.47
N HIS A 29 -4.16 3.08 7.90
CA HIS A 29 -3.98 4.32 8.64
C HIS A 29 -4.62 5.53 7.96
N ASP A 30 -4.01 6.09 6.91
CA ASP A 30 -4.41 7.34 6.26
C ASP A 30 -5.91 7.33 5.89
N ALA A 31 -6.37 6.26 5.24
CA ALA A 31 -7.77 6.08 4.86
C ALA A 31 -8.69 6.02 6.10
N ARG A 32 -8.24 5.35 7.18
CA ARG A 32 -9.01 5.28 8.44
C ARG A 32 -9.12 6.63 9.12
N TRP A 33 -8.05 7.44 9.09
CA TRP A 33 -8.10 8.81 9.60
C TRP A 33 -9.06 9.66 8.78
N CYS A 34 -9.02 9.55 7.45
CA CYS A 34 -9.92 10.28 6.56
C CYS A 34 -11.39 9.89 6.79
N ILE A 35 -11.71 8.59 6.85
CA ILE A 35 -13.07 8.10 7.15
C ILE A 35 -13.54 8.63 8.50
N LYS A 36 -12.66 8.69 9.50
CA LYS A 36 -13.00 9.19 10.84
C LYS A 36 -13.20 10.71 10.87
N ALA A 37 -12.38 11.47 10.14
CA ALA A 37 -12.41 12.93 10.12
C ALA A 37 -13.59 13.48 9.31
N VAL A 38 -13.85 12.90 8.14
CA VAL A 38 -14.96 13.30 7.25
C VAL A 38 -16.30 12.73 7.75
N GLY A 39 -16.28 11.52 8.28
CA GLY A 39 -17.47 10.76 8.64
C GLY A 39 -17.82 9.73 7.56
N PRO A 40 -18.25 8.51 7.95
CA PRO A 40 -18.53 7.44 6.99
C PRO A 40 -19.59 7.79 5.94
N ALA A 41 -20.66 8.48 6.32
CA ALA A 41 -21.75 8.81 5.41
C ALA A 41 -21.28 9.77 4.30
N GLU A 42 -20.57 10.83 4.67
CA GLU A 42 -20.09 11.83 3.72
C GLU A 42 -19.01 11.25 2.80
N ILE A 43 -18.02 10.54 3.35
CA ILE A 43 -16.95 9.98 2.52
C ILE A 43 -17.49 8.92 1.55
N ASP A 44 -18.46 8.10 1.98
CA ASP A 44 -19.08 7.11 1.10
C ASP A 44 -19.91 7.75 -0.01
N PHE A 45 -20.63 8.84 0.30
CA PHE A 45 -21.35 9.65 -0.68
C PHE A 45 -20.39 10.24 -1.72
N CYS A 46 -19.29 10.87 -1.29
CA CYS A 46 -18.31 11.41 -2.22
C CYS A 46 -17.75 10.33 -3.16
N PHE A 47 -17.43 9.15 -2.65
CA PHE A 47 -16.93 8.04 -3.48
C PHE A 47 -17.99 7.47 -4.44
N SER A 48 -19.27 7.47 -4.06
CA SER A 48 -20.35 6.94 -4.89
C SER A 48 -20.69 7.84 -6.08
N VAL A 49 -20.44 9.15 -5.97
CA VAL A 49 -20.68 10.11 -7.06
C VAL A 49 -19.46 10.36 -7.96
N LEU A 50 -18.29 9.76 -7.65
CA LEU A 50 -17.12 9.83 -8.53
C LEU A 50 -17.43 9.22 -9.89
N LEU A 51 -16.99 9.90 -10.95
CA LEU A 51 -17.15 9.44 -12.31
C LEU A 51 -16.52 8.04 -12.48
N SER A 52 -17.30 7.13 -13.07
CA SER A 52 -16.80 5.80 -13.42
C SER A 52 -15.84 5.90 -14.60
N HIS A 53 -14.64 5.36 -14.42
CA HIS A 53 -13.60 5.32 -15.45
C HIS A 53 -13.27 3.87 -15.77
N THR A 54 -13.20 3.55 -17.06
CA THR A 54 -12.80 2.22 -17.54
C THR A 54 -11.43 1.85 -16.95
N GLY A 55 -11.32 0.61 -16.43
CA GLY A 55 -10.09 0.11 -15.81
C GLY A 55 -9.95 0.38 -14.31
N PHE A 56 -10.77 1.27 -13.74
CA PHE A 56 -10.78 1.58 -12.31
C PHE A 56 -12.03 1.05 -11.62
N ARG A 57 -11.88 0.64 -10.36
CA ARG A 57 -13.02 0.20 -9.55
C ARG A 57 -13.84 1.42 -9.15
N HIS A 58 -15.14 1.39 -9.44
CA HIS A 58 -16.11 2.33 -8.90
C HIS A 58 -16.62 1.85 -7.53
N PHE A 59 -16.85 2.78 -6.62
CA PHE A 59 -17.24 2.51 -5.22
C PHE A 59 -18.64 3.05 -4.94
N SER A 60 -19.66 2.45 -5.55
CA SER A 60 -21.06 2.90 -5.46
C SER A 60 -21.63 2.89 -4.03
N GLU A 61 -21.10 2.04 -3.16
CA GLU A 61 -21.46 1.98 -1.72
C GLU A 61 -20.42 2.67 -0.82
N GLY A 62 -19.47 3.41 -1.41
CA GLY A 62 -18.36 4.03 -0.71
C GLY A 62 -17.26 3.05 -0.29
N ILE A 63 -16.46 3.46 0.69
CA ILE A 63 -15.25 2.76 1.13
C ILE A 63 -15.27 2.36 2.60
N SER A 64 -16.15 2.94 3.42
CA SER A 64 -16.08 2.83 4.89
C SER A 64 -16.30 1.39 5.40
N LYS A 65 -17.14 0.63 4.70
CA LYS A 65 -17.53 -0.75 5.06
C LYS A 65 -16.70 -1.84 4.38
N LEU A 66 -15.74 -1.48 3.51
CA LEU A 66 -14.95 -2.47 2.78
C LEU A 66 -14.14 -3.36 3.73
N LYS A 67 -14.20 -4.67 3.47
CA LYS A 67 -13.44 -5.71 4.16
C LYS A 67 -12.53 -6.40 3.15
N GLN A 68 -11.35 -6.84 3.61
CA GLN A 68 -10.37 -7.57 2.78
C GLN A 68 -10.03 -6.83 1.48
N VAL A 69 -9.66 -5.56 1.63
CA VAL A 69 -9.39 -4.66 0.50
C VAL A 69 -8.13 -5.09 -0.22
N THR A 70 -8.21 -5.19 -1.54
CA THR A 70 -7.10 -5.63 -2.39
C THR A 70 -6.10 -4.50 -2.60
N SER A 71 -4.86 -4.84 -2.95
CA SER A 71 -3.84 -3.85 -3.32
C SER A 71 -4.29 -2.93 -4.47
N ARG A 72 -5.04 -3.48 -5.44
CA ARG A 72 -5.64 -2.70 -6.53
C ARG A 72 -6.67 -1.69 -6.01
N GLU A 73 -7.51 -2.07 -5.06
CA GLU A 73 -8.44 -1.14 -4.41
C GLU A 73 -7.72 -0.06 -3.62
N HIS A 74 -6.66 -0.40 -2.86
CA HIS A 74 -5.86 0.61 -2.15
C HIS A 74 -5.41 1.72 -3.11
N ARG A 75 -4.83 1.35 -4.26
CA ARG A 75 -4.38 2.31 -5.29
C ARG A 75 -5.54 3.12 -5.88
N ASN A 76 -6.68 2.49 -6.15
CA ASN A 76 -7.85 3.21 -6.68
C ASN A 76 -8.36 4.25 -5.67
N ILE A 77 -8.39 3.91 -4.38
CA ILE A 77 -8.84 4.81 -3.32
C ILE A 77 -7.82 5.95 -3.11
N GLN A 78 -6.52 5.66 -3.14
CA GLN A 78 -5.45 6.66 -3.00
C GLN A 78 -5.58 7.82 -4.01
N ARG A 79 -5.91 7.50 -5.28
CA ARG A 79 -6.03 8.49 -6.36
C ARG A 79 -7.03 9.60 -6.05
N TYR A 80 -8.12 9.27 -5.36
CA TYR A 80 -9.21 10.20 -5.12
C TYR A 80 -9.19 10.79 -3.70
N MET A 81 -8.45 10.20 -2.76
CA MET A 81 -8.55 10.55 -1.34
C MET A 81 -8.36 12.04 -1.06
N VAL A 82 -7.32 12.68 -1.62
CA VAL A 82 -7.05 14.11 -1.39
C VAL A 82 -8.19 14.99 -1.89
N ALA A 83 -8.75 14.67 -3.07
CA ALA A 83 -9.88 15.40 -3.63
C ALA A 83 -11.17 15.16 -2.83
N VAL A 84 -11.41 13.92 -2.39
CA VAL A 84 -12.61 13.53 -1.62
C VAL A 84 -12.66 14.22 -0.26
N ILE A 85 -11.52 14.37 0.42
CA ILE A 85 -11.49 15.02 1.73
C ILE A 85 -11.30 16.54 1.64
N ALA A 86 -11.12 17.09 0.44
CA ALA A 86 -10.96 18.53 0.25
C ALA A 86 -12.21 19.25 0.81
N ASP A 87 -11.99 20.34 1.55
CA ASP A 87 -13.02 21.13 2.23
C ASP A 87 -13.86 20.41 3.31
N ALA A 88 -13.77 19.08 3.43
CA ALA A 88 -14.44 18.29 4.47
C ALA A 88 -13.61 18.16 5.77
N VAL A 89 -12.34 18.56 5.76
CA VAL A 89 -11.41 18.45 6.90
C VAL A 89 -10.63 19.75 7.12
N PRO A 90 -10.08 19.99 8.32
CA PRO A 90 -9.23 21.17 8.56
C PRO A 90 -8.04 21.22 7.59
N LYS A 91 -7.65 22.43 7.16
CA LYS A 91 -6.55 22.65 6.19
C LYS A 91 -5.27 21.87 6.54
N ASN A 92 -4.83 21.89 7.80
CA ASN A 92 -3.63 21.17 8.22
C ASN A 92 -3.77 19.65 8.15
N PHE A 93 -4.99 19.12 8.33
CA PHE A 93 -5.26 17.69 8.13
C PHE A 93 -5.09 17.33 6.65
N LEU A 94 -5.70 18.11 5.76
CA LEU A 94 -5.58 17.92 4.31
C LEU A 94 -4.11 17.96 3.87
N ILE A 95 -3.33 18.94 4.35
CA ILE A 95 -1.89 19.04 4.07
C ILE A 95 -1.15 17.76 4.51
N ALA A 96 -1.42 17.26 5.72
CA ALA A 96 -0.76 16.05 6.22
C ALA A 96 -1.05 14.82 5.34
N ILE A 97 -2.31 14.61 4.92
CA ILE A 97 -2.68 13.49 4.06
C ILE A 97 -2.08 13.66 2.65
N ARG A 98 -2.15 14.87 2.09
CA ARG A 98 -1.56 15.19 0.79
C ARG A 98 -0.06 14.94 0.78
N ALA A 99 0.67 15.42 1.78
CA ALA A 99 2.12 15.23 1.89
C ALA A 99 2.52 13.73 1.89
N LEU A 100 1.73 12.87 2.55
CA LEU A 100 1.91 11.43 2.49
C LEU A 100 1.54 10.81 1.14
N MET A 101 0.63 11.40 0.36
CA MET A 101 0.34 10.98 -1.01
C MET A 101 1.47 11.40 -1.95
N ASP A 102 1.95 12.64 -1.83
CA ASP A 102 3.04 13.21 -2.63
C ASP A 102 4.32 12.39 -2.41
N PHE A 103 4.65 12.05 -1.15
CA PHE A 103 5.73 11.14 -0.81
C PHE A 103 5.63 9.81 -1.58
N ARG A 104 4.47 9.14 -1.51
CA ARG A 104 4.28 7.82 -2.15
C ARG A 104 4.32 7.92 -3.67
N TYR A 105 3.78 9.00 -4.23
CA TYR A 105 3.76 9.21 -5.67
C TYR A 105 5.19 9.40 -6.19
N LEU A 106 5.95 10.31 -5.58
CA LEU A 106 7.33 10.61 -5.97
C LEU A 106 8.25 9.40 -5.79
N ALA A 107 8.13 8.67 -4.67
CA ALA A 107 8.98 7.51 -4.37
C ALA A 107 8.71 6.28 -5.27
N GLN A 108 7.67 6.31 -6.11
CA GLN A 108 7.38 5.27 -7.11
C GLN A 108 7.93 5.59 -8.52
N ALA A 109 8.66 6.71 -8.69
CA ALA A 109 9.25 7.05 -9.97
C ALA A 109 10.27 5.98 -10.42
N GLN A 110 10.31 5.73 -11.72
CA GLN A 110 11.27 4.80 -12.34
C GLN A 110 12.67 5.39 -12.47
N GLU A 111 12.76 6.72 -12.53
CA GLU A 111 14.01 7.46 -12.54
C GLU A 111 13.97 8.45 -11.38
N LEU A 112 14.96 8.38 -10.48
CA LEU A 112 15.03 9.21 -9.28
C LEU A 112 16.29 10.06 -9.34
N SER A 113 16.11 11.38 -9.49
CA SER A 113 17.18 12.35 -9.34
C SER A 113 17.33 12.79 -7.87
N GLU A 114 18.43 13.48 -7.55
CA GLU A 114 18.60 14.09 -6.22
C GLU A 114 17.55 15.18 -5.92
N ASP A 115 17.05 15.87 -6.95
CA ASP A 115 15.93 16.81 -6.78
C ASP A 115 14.65 16.06 -6.36
N MET A 116 14.40 14.90 -6.95
CA MET A 116 13.27 14.05 -6.54
C MET A 116 13.45 13.50 -5.13
N CYS A 117 14.66 13.08 -4.76
CA CYS A 117 14.98 12.67 -3.39
C CYS A 117 14.71 13.79 -2.39
N THR A 118 15.11 15.01 -2.73
CA THR A 118 14.85 16.21 -1.93
C THR A 118 13.34 16.45 -1.79
N ALA A 119 12.57 16.33 -2.87
CA ALA A 119 11.11 16.48 -2.84
C ALA A 119 10.42 15.40 -1.99
N ILE A 120 10.91 14.15 -2.03
CA ILE A 120 10.42 13.04 -1.18
C ILE A 120 10.64 13.37 0.31
N ASP A 121 11.85 13.79 0.68
CA ASP A 121 12.16 14.17 2.06
C ASP A 121 11.32 15.37 2.53
N GLN A 122 11.15 16.38 1.67
CA GLN A 122 10.31 17.55 1.95
C GLN A 122 8.84 17.16 2.18
N ALA A 123 8.28 16.25 1.38
CA ALA A 123 6.94 15.74 1.58
C ALA A 123 6.80 15.02 2.94
N LEU A 124 7.79 14.22 3.33
CA LEU A 124 7.77 13.56 4.65
C LEU A 124 7.89 14.56 5.81
N GLN A 125 8.72 15.60 5.65
CA GLN A 125 8.86 16.69 6.61
C GLN A 125 7.55 17.49 6.75
N GLU A 126 6.87 17.79 5.64
CA GLU A 126 5.58 18.48 5.65
C GLU A 126 4.52 17.65 6.38
N PHE A 127 4.46 16.34 6.13
CA PHE A 127 3.61 15.46 6.92
C PHE A 127 3.95 15.57 8.42
N HIS A 128 5.23 15.50 8.81
CA HIS A 128 5.62 15.61 10.21
C HIS A 128 5.25 16.94 10.87
N LYS A 129 5.29 18.04 10.12
CA LYS A 129 4.86 19.37 10.58
C LYS A 129 3.35 19.43 10.88
N HIS A 130 2.54 18.72 10.09
CA HIS A 130 1.08 18.83 10.15
C HIS A 130 0.36 17.64 10.81
N LYS A 131 1.03 16.50 11.01
CA LYS A 131 0.41 15.25 11.49
C LYS A 131 -0.35 15.40 12.81
N ASN A 132 0.06 16.31 13.70
CA ASN A 132 -0.62 16.51 14.98
C ASN A 132 -2.10 16.90 14.80
N THR A 133 -2.48 17.53 13.69
CA THR A 133 -3.89 17.82 13.39
C THR A 133 -4.75 16.56 13.33
N ILE A 134 -4.19 15.43 12.90
CA ILE A 134 -4.89 14.14 12.86
C ILE A 134 -5.28 13.67 14.28
N ILE A 135 -4.43 13.95 15.27
CA ILE A 135 -4.72 13.66 16.69
C ILE A 135 -5.74 14.65 17.22
N THR A 136 -5.55 15.96 17.01
CA THR A 136 -6.45 17.00 17.56
C THR A 136 -7.86 16.93 16.98
N THR A 137 -8.02 16.46 15.74
CA THR A 137 -9.34 16.18 15.13
C THR A 137 -9.97 14.88 15.64
N GLY A 138 -9.28 14.11 16.50
CA GLY A 138 -9.79 12.84 17.02
C GLY A 138 -9.85 11.72 15.98
N ALA A 139 -9.14 11.88 14.85
CA ALA A 139 -9.16 10.92 13.76
C ALA A 139 -8.28 9.69 14.04
N ARG A 140 -7.25 9.86 14.88
CA ARG A 140 -6.34 8.79 15.26
C ARG A 140 -6.89 7.99 16.44
N VAL A 141 -7.62 6.92 16.11
CA VAL A 141 -8.26 6.03 17.09
C VAL A 141 -7.85 4.56 16.89
N GLY A 142 -7.86 3.81 17.98
CA GLY A 142 -7.68 2.36 18.02
C GLY A 142 -9.00 1.60 18.10
N LYS A 143 -8.93 0.39 18.66
CA LYS A 143 -10.13 -0.44 18.91
C LYS A 143 -11.14 0.33 19.76
N LYS A 144 -12.44 0.12 19.47
CA LYS A 144 -13.56 0.77 20.18
C LYS A 144 -13.48 2.31 20.22
N ASN A 145 -12.89 2.94 19.19
CA ASN A 145 -12.69 4.40 19.10
C ASN A 145 -11.83 5.00 20.23
N HIS A 146 -10.98 4.22 20.92
CA HIS A 146 -10.07 4.79 21.91
C HIS A 146 -9.02 5.69 21.25
N PRO A 147 -8.83 6.95 21.68
CA PRO A 147 -7.82 7.85 21.11
C PRO A 147 -6.40 7.30 21.25
N ILE A 148 -5.57 7.48 20.22
CA ILE A 148 -4.14 7.15 20.25
C ILE A 148 -3.33 8.44 20.04
N ASN A 149 -2.67 8.89 21.11
CA ASN A 149 -1.95 10.18 21.14
C ASN A 149 -0.46 10.07 20.76
N ASN A 150 0.00 8.90 20.29
CA ASN A 150 1.38 8.67 19.87
C ASN A 150 1.47 8.28 18.39
N TRP A 151 2.66 8.38 17.80
CA TRP A 151 2.94 8.03 16.40
C TRP A 151 3.69 6.71 16.26
N TYR A 152 3.41 5.72 17.12
CA TYR A 152 4.05 4.40 17.08
C TYR A 152 3.50 3.54 15.94
N ILE A 153 3.82 3.93 14.71
CA ILE A 153 3.53 3.19 13.49
C ILE A 153 4.88 2.82 12.88
N PRO A 154 5.33 1.55 13.00
CA PRO A 154 6.63 1.12 12.48
C PRO A 154 6.82 1.47 11.00
N LYS A 155 5.81 1.21 10.16
CA LYS A 155 5.84 1.54 8.72
C LYS A 155 6.00 3.04 8.43
N LEU A 156 5.43 3.89 9.29
CA LEU A 156 5.54 5.34 9.15
C LEU A 156 6.94 5.82 9.53
N LYS A 157 7.52 5.26 10.60
CA LYS A 157 8.90 5.53 11.00
C LYS A 157 9.87 5.08 9.90
N PHE A 158 9.60 3.93 9.29
CA PHE A 158 10.37 3.38 8.19
C PHE A 158 10.38 4.28 6.94
N LEU A 159 9.41 5.18 6.75
CA LEU A 159 9.47 6.12 5.60
C LEU A 159 10.73 7.01 5.61
N GLN A 160 11.34 7.24 6.78
CA GLN A 160 12.57 8.03 6.91
C GLN A 160 13.79 7.36 6.26
N SER A 161 13.75 6.05 6.03
CA SER A 161 14.84 5.32 5.36
C SER A 161 14.66 5.21 3.85
N VAL A 162 13.58 5.76 3.27
CA VAL A 162 13.32 5.64 1.83
C VAL A 162 14.36 6.36 0.99
N VAL A 163 14.65 7.64 1.26
CA VAL A 163 15.69 8.38 0.52
C VAL A 163 17.09 7.78 0.72
N PRO A 164 17.53 7.44 1.94
CA PRO A 164 18.77 6.69 2.13
C PRO A 164 18.81 5.40 1.31
N SER A 165 17.73 4.61 1.33
CA SER A 165 17.65 3.37 0.55
C SER A 165 17.66 3.62 -0.95
N ILE A 166 17.10 4.72 -1.46
CA ILE A 166 17.15 5.07 -2.88
C ILE A 166 18.60 5.27 -3.32
N ARG A 167 19.38 5.99 -2.51
CA ARG A 167 20.80 6.26 -2.80
C ARG A 167 21.65 4.98 -2.77
N ASP A 168 21.35 4.08 -1.85
CA ASP A 168 22.13 2.86 -1.65
C ASP A 168 21.70 1.71 -2.60
N ASN A 169 20.42 1.62 -2.95
CA ASN A 169 19.83 0.44 -3.62
C ASN A 169 18.98 0.76 -4.87
N GLY A 170 18.88 2.02 -5.29
CA GLY A 170 18.07 2.43 -6.44
C GLY A 170 16.57 2.51 -6.16
N GLU A 171 15.76 2.49 -7.21
CA GLU A 171 14.33 2.78 -7.12
C GLU A 171 13.56 1.76 -6.26
N PRO A 172 12.65 2.17 -5.36
CA PRO A 172 11.94 1.24 -4.48
C PRO A 172 10.98 0.31 -5.25
N ILE A 173 10.50 0.73 -6.42
CA ILE A 173 9.52 -0.03 -7.19
C ILE A 173 10.07 -1.37 -7.68
N GLN A 174 11.38 -1.49 -7.91
CA GLN A 174 12.02 -2.76 -8.30
C GLN A 174 11.86 -3.84 -7.22
N TRP A 175 11.68 -3.43 -5.96
CA TRP A 175 11.52 -4.30 -4.81
C TRP A 175 10.06 -4.61 -4.48
N SER A 176 9.11 -4.23 -5.34
CA SER A 176 7.68 -4.47 -5.13
C SER A 176 7.34 -5.96 -5.05
N ALA A 177 6.53 -6.32 -4.05
CA ALA A 177 6.00 -7.66 -3.88
C ALA A 177 4.81 -7.96 -4.82
N ASP A 178 4.45 -7.05 -5.74
CA ASP A 178 3.33 -7.27 -6.68
C ASP A 178 3.55 -8.54 -7.52
N GLN A 179 4.76 -8.74 -8.04
CA GLN A 179 5.07 -9.88 -8.89
C GLN A 179 4.99 -11.18 -8.09
N THR A 180 5.58 -11.22 -6.90
CA THR A 180 5.59 -12.42 -6.06
C THR A 180 4.19 -12.73 -5.51
N GLU A 181 3.38 -11.73 -5.15
CA GLU A 181 2.00 -11.93 -4.73
C GLU A 181 1.12 -12.41 -5.90
N HIS A 182 1.35 -11.89 -7.12
CA HIS A 182 0.67 -12.38 -8.33
C HIS A 182 1.04 -13.83 -8.64
N CYS A 183 2.33 -14.18 -8.64
CA CYS A 183 2.79 -15.55 -8.81
C CYS A 183 2.19 -16.46 -7.73
N HIS A 184 2.16 -16.03 -6.47
CA HIS A 184 1.57 -16.82 -5.38
C HIS A 184 0.08 -17.17 -5.61
N ILE A 185 -0.67 -16.36 -6.37
CA ILE A 185 -2.03 -16.73 -6.78
C ILE A 185 -1.99 -17.96 -7.68
N THR A 186 -1.25 -17.89 -8.79
CA THR A 186 -1.23 -18.95 -9.81
C THR A 186 -0.46 -20.19 -9.38
N VAL A 187 0.61 -20.03 -8.60
CA VAL A 187 1.49 -21.15 -8.21
C VAL A 187 1.14 -21.78 -6.88
N VAL A 188 0.34 -21.13 -6.03
CA VAL A 188 -0.05 -21.67 -4.71
C VAL A 188 -1.55 -21.68 -4.52
N LYS A 189 -2.23 -20.51 -4.62
CA LYS A 189 -3.64 -20.41 -4.25
C LYS A 189 -4.55 -21.20 -5.17
N ASP A 190 -4.38 -21.09 -6.49
CA ASP A 190 -5.22 -21.79 -7.45
C ASP A 190 -5.00 -23.32 -7.40
N PRO A 191 -3.75 -23.84 -7.39
CA PRO A 191 -3.49 -25.26 -7.16
C PRO A 191 -4.09 -25.76 -5.84
N SER A 192 -3.94 -24.99 -4.76
CA SER A 192 -4.49 -25.34 -3.45
C SER A 192 -6.01 -25.39 -3.44
N ARG A 193 -6.69 -24.51 -4.18
CA ARG A 193 -8.17 -24.50 -4.28
C ARG A 193 -8.72 -25.69 -5.06
N SER A 194 -7.94 -26.24 -5.99
CA SER A 194 -8.25 -27.46 -6.73
C SER A 194 -7.87 -28.74 -5.98
N SER A 195 -7.35 -28.61 -4.75
CA SER A 195 -6.86 -29.70 -3.92
C SER A 195 -7.87 -30.08 -2.82
N ASN A 196 -7.63 -31.18 -2.10
CA ASN A 196 -8.47 -31.59 -0.98
C ASN A 196 -7.99 -31.01 0.37
N ASN A 197 -7.12 -29.99 0.33
CA ASN A 197 -6.53 -29.33 1.51
C ASN A 197 -5.71 -30.26 2.44
N GLN A 198 -5.25 -31.40 1.92
CA GLN A 198 -4.31 -32.30 2.59
C GLN A 198 -2.96 -32.27 1.87
N GLN A 199 -1.86 -32.47 2.59
CA GLN A 199 -0.53 -32.61 1.99
C GLN A 199 -0.21 -31.51 0.95
N TYR A 200 -0.50 -30.25 1.32
CA TYR A 200 -0.55 -29.08 0.41
C TYR A 200 0.62 -29.03 -0.57
N GLU A 201 1.85 -29.11 -0.07
CA GLU A 201 3.05 -29.00 -0.90
C GLU A 201 3.07 -30.04 -2.03
N SER A 202 2.85 -31.31 -1.70
CA SER A 202 2.84 -32.38 -2.70
C SER A 202 1.72 -32.24 -3.73
N GLN A 203 0.55 -31.74 -3.31
CA GLN A 203 -0.59 -31.55 -4.20
C GLN A 203 -0.39 -30.34 -5.11
N ILE A 204 0.18 -29.25 -4.59
CA ILE A 204 0.55 -28.07 -5.38
C ILE A 204 1.59 -28.46 -6.42
N CYS A 205 2.67 -29.14 -6.03
CA CYS A 205 3.71 -29.59 -6.97
C CYS A 205 3.13 -30.49 -8.06
N ARG A 206 2.24 -31.43 -7.70
CA ARG A 206 1.59 -32.32 -8.68
C ARG A 206 0.63 -31.59 -9.61
N TYR A 207 -0.07 -30.56 -9.13
CA TYR A 207 -0.92 -29.73 -9.96
C TYR A 207 -0.09 -28.97 -10.99
N LEU A 208 1.00 -28.34 -10.56
CA LEU A 208 1.89 -27.56 -11.45
C LEU A 208 2.55 -28.45 -12.50
N ASP A 209 3.01 -29.65 -12.13
CA ASP A 209 3.55 -30.64 -13.08
C ASP A 209 2.52 -31.01 -14.15
N ARG A 210 1.25 -31.23 -13.76
CA ARG A 210 0.18 -31.52 -14.72
C ARG A 210 -0.14 -30.35 -15.63
N ASP A 211 -0.23 -29.15 -15.07
CA ASP A 211 -0.49 -27.92 -15.84
C ASP A 211 0.59 -27.69 -16.90
N GLU A 212 1.86 -27.85 -16.53
CA GLU A 212 3.00 -27.78 -17.46
C GLU A 212 2.87 -28.83 -18.59
N LYS A 213 2.52 -30.09 -18.26
CA LYS A 213 2.34 -31.14 -19.28
C LYS A 213 1.18 -30.84 -20.24
N CYS A 214 0.07 -30.31 -19.74
CA CYS A 214 -1.04 -29.88 -20.58
C CYS A 214 -0.62 -28.74 -21.51
N GLN A 215 0.05 -27.70 -20.98
CA GLN A 215 0.55 -26.59 -21.80
C GLN A 215 1.54 -27.04 -22.88
N GLN A 216 2.46 -27.95 -22.55
CA GLN A 216 3.40 -28.54 -23.53
C GLN A 216 2.67 -29.32 -24.63
N PHE A 217 1.64 -30.09 -24.27
CA PHE A 217 0.81 -30.83 -25.22
C PHE A 217 0.04 -29.88 -26.14
N ASP A 218 -0.60 -28.85 -25.59
CA ASP A 218 -1.35 -27.85 -26.35
C ASP A 218 -0.42 -27.10 -27.33
N LEU A 219 0.75 -26.66 -26.86
CA LEU A 219 1.75 -26.01 -27.71
C LEU A 219 2.21 -26.91 -28.87
N ALA A 220 2.37 -28.21 -28.62
CA ALA A 220 2.77 -29.18 -29.63
C ALA A 220 1.65 -29.55 -30.62
N THR A 221 0.39 -29.31 -30.28
CA THR A 221 -0.79 -29.73 -31.06
C THR A 221 -1.58 -28.56 -31.68
N THR A 222 -1.26 -27.32 -31.32
CA THR A 222 -1.82 -26.12 -31.95
C THR A 222 -1.18 -25.94 -33.33
N ILE A 223 -1.94 -26.26 -34.40
CA ILE A 223 -1.61 -26.00 -35.82
C ILE A 223 -2.00 -24.59 -36.21
#